data_AF-A0A8X8BET3-F1
#
_entry.id   AF-A0A8X8BET3-F1
#
_cell.length_a   1.000
_cell.length_b   1.000
_cell.length_c   1.000
_cell.angle_alpha   90.00
_cell.angle_beta   90.00
_cell.angle_gamma   90.00
#
_symmetry.space_group_name_H-M   'P 1'
#
loop_
_entity.id
_entity.type
_entity.pdbx_description
1 polymer ?
#
loop_
_entity_poly.entity_id
_entity_poly.type
_entity_poly.pdbx_seq_one_letter_code
_entity_poly.pdbx_strand_id
1 'polypeptide(L)'
;MAKILSGCPILETLSLDFCIDLKVIDLSKSLYLRTLEATIRDTGTQIIAPHIRCLRLTDYVYLCTLVDVFSLTEAKLEISIGSMTY
;
A
#
# COMPACT_ATOMS: atom_id res chain seq x y z
N MET A 1 11.88 1.36 -6.82
CA MET A 1 11.48 0.06 -6.22
C MET A 1 12.52 -0.30 -5.18
N ALA A 2 12.15 -0.31 -3.89
CA ALA A 2 13.07 -0.70 -2.83
C ALA A 2 13.51 -2.15 -3.07
N LYS A 3 14.82 -2.39 -3.27
CA LYS A 3 15.38 -3.72 -3.59
C LYS A 3 15.03 -4.80 -2.55
N ILE A 4 14.66 -4.39 -1.34
CA ILE A 4 14.18 -5.26 -0.26
C ILE A 4 12.96 -6.08 -0.67
N LEU A 5 12.00 -5.50 -1.39
CA LEU A 5 10.74 -6.18 -1.74
C LEU A 5 10.90 -7.15 -2.91
N SER A 6 11.81 -6.86 -3.84
CA SER A 6 12.15 -7.76 -4.95
C SER A 6 13.04 -8.93 -4.56
N GLY A 7 13.57 -8.95 -3.33
CA GLY A 7 14.57 -9.93 -2.87
C GLY A 7 14.00 -11.15 -2.14
N CYS A 8 12.71 -11.15 -1.77
CA CYS A 8 12.10 -12.21 -0.98
C CYS A 8 11.00 -12.94 -1.79
N PRO A 9 11.30 -14.10 -2.42
CA PRO A 9 10.36 -14.77 -3.31
C PRO A 9 9.19 -15.46 -2.59
N ILE A 10 9.22 -15.54 -1.26
CA ILE A 10 8.18 -16.19 -0.44
C ILE A 10 7.36 -15.19 0.38
N LEU A 11 7.54 -13.89 0.15
CA LEU A 11 6.88 -12.86 0.94
C LEU A 11 5.38 -12.81 0.62
N GLU A 12 4.56 -13.28 1.55
CA GLU A 12 3.10 -13.29 1.40
C GLU A 12 2.42 -12.04 1.97
N THR A 13 3.01 -11.43 3.00
CA THR A 13 2.48 -10.24 3.66
C THR A 13 3.54 -9.15 3.72
N LEU A 14 3.13 -7.92 3.38
CA LEU A 14 3.95 -6.73 3.50
C LEU A 14 3.19 -5.67 4.28
N SER A 15 3.78 -5.21 5.38
CA SER A 15 3.28 -4.07 6.15
C SER A 15 4.24 -2.90 5.99
N LEU A 16 3.73 -1.76 5.49
CA LEU A 16 4.43 -0.50 5.33
C LEU A 16 3.88 0.50 6.33
N ASP A 17 4.59 0.70 7.44
CA ASP A 17 4.18 1.65 8.46
C ASP A 17 5.20 2.79 8.57
N PHE A 18 4.71 4.01 8.83
CA PHE A 18 5.51 5.23 8.95
C PHE A 18 6.49 5.49 7.79
N CYS A 19 6.12 5.06 6.59
CA CYS A 19 6.87 5.34 5.38
C CYS A 19 6.65 6.77 4.91
N ILE A 20 7.73 7.51 4.69
CA ILE A 20 7.73 8.88 4.16
C ILE A 20 8.29 8.91 2.73
N ASP A 21 7.84 9.90 1.94
CA ASP A 21 8.18 10.12 0.54
C ASP A 21 7.84 8.95 -0.40
N LEU A 22 6.83 8.15 -0.04
CA LEU A 22 6.55 6.89 -0.71
C LEU A 22 5.53 7.07 -1.84
N LYS A 23 5.96 7.76 -2.91
CA LYS A 23 5.09 8.16 -4.04
C LYS A 23 4.50 6.99 -4.84
N VAL A 24 5.24 5.89 -5.00
CA VAL A 24 4.82 4.73 -5.80
C VAL A 24 5.17 3.44 -5.08
N ILE A 25 4.15 2.64 -4.78
CA ILE A 25 4.22 1.28 -4.27
C ILE A 25 3.96 0.34 -5.46
N ASP A 26 5.03 -0.08 -6.13
CA ASP A 26 4.97 -1.08 -7.19
C ASP A 26 5.29 -2.47 -6.62
N LEU A 27 4.27 -3.33 -6.64
CA LEU A 27 4.28 -4.72 -6.18
C LEU A 27 3.87 -5.67 -7.31
N SER A 28 3.85 -5.21 -8.57
CA SER A 28 3.52 -6.02 -9.74
C SER A 28 4.41 -7.25 -9.90
N LYS A 29 5.66 -7.18 -9.44
CA LYS A 29 6.62 -8.29 -9.50
C LYS A 29 6.55 -9.21 -8.28
N SER A 30 5.76 -8.88 -7.27
CA SER A 30 5.64 -9.65 -6.03
C SER A 30 4.51 -10.68 -6.15
N LEU A 31 4.73 -11.72 -6.97
CA LEU A 31 3.71 -12.69 -7.35
C LEU A 31 3.10 -13.50 -6.19
N TYR A 32 3.88 -13.67 -5.11
CA TYR A 32 3.47 -14.41 -3.92
C TYR A 32 2.84 -13.52 -2.86
N LEU A 33 2.93 -12.20 -3.01
CA LEU A 33 2.35 -11.26 -2.06
C LEU A 33 0.83 -11.31 -2.16
N ARG A 34 0.20 -11.65 -1.04
CA ARG A 34 -1.26 -11.76 -0.90
C ARG A 34 -1.85 -10.60 -0.12
N THR A 35 -1.10 -10.06 0.84
CA THR A 35 -1.60 -9.05 1.75
C THR A 35 -0.69 -7.83 1.74
N LEU A 36 -1.29 -6.67 1.47
CA LEU A 36 -0.66 -5.37 1.66
C LEU A 36 -1.35 -4.64 2.81
N GLU A 37 -0.56 -4.29 3.81
CA GLU A 37 -0.95 -3.35 4.86
C GLU A 37 -0.13 -2.09 4.72
N ALA A 38 -0.77 -0.92 4.68
CA ALA A 38 -0.03 0.33 4.57
C ALA A 38 -0.70 1.48 5.33
N THR A 39 0.13 2.24 6.03
CA THR A 39 -0.22 3.52 6.64
C THR A 39 0.31 4.64 5.76
N ILE A 40 -0.57 5.34 5.06
CA ILE A 40 -0.21 6.41 4.12
C ILE A 40 -0.40 7.78 4.78
N ARG A 41 0.70 8.55 4.80
CA ARG A 41 0.71 9.96 5.24
C ARG A 41 1.10 10.94 4.14
N ASP A 42 1.35 10.44 2.93
CA ASP A 42 1.79 11.26 1.80
C ASP A 42 0.69 11.38 0.75
N THR A 43 0.47 12.61 0.26
CA THR A 43 -0.44 12.87 -0.86
C THR A 43 0.02 12.21 -2.15
N GLY A 44 -0.92 11.63 -2.90
CA GLY A 44 -0.66 11.17 -4.27
C GLY A 44 0.14 9.87 -4.34
N THR A 45 0.13 9.09 -3.25
CA THR A 45 0.69 7.73 -3.25
C THR A 45 -0.08 6.84 -4.23
N GLN A 46 0.64 6.19 -5.15
CA GLN A 46 0.08 5.26 -6.11
C GLN A 46 0.39 3.81 -5.71
N ILE A 47 -0.63 2.95 -5.74
CA ILE A 47 -0.50 1.53 -5.42
C ILE A 47 -0.75 0.71 -6.69
N ILE A 48 0.27 -0.06 -7.09
CA ILE A 48 0.25 -1.00 -8.21
C ILE A 48 0.53 -2.38 -7.63
N ALA A 49 -0.53 -3.14 -7.38
CA ALA A 49 -0.49 -4.44 -6.73
C ALA A 49 -1.51 -5.41 -7.37
N PRO A 50 -1.33 -5.82 -8.64
CA PRO A 50 -2.29 -6.66 -9.35
C PRO A 50 -2.57 -8.01 -8.71
N HIS A 51 -1.66 -8.52 -7.87
CA HIS A 51 -1.69 -9.89 -7.34
C HIS A 51 -2.12 -10.01 -5.88
N ILE A 52 -2.26 -8.90 -5.16
CA ILE A 52 -2.73 -8.93 -3.77
C ILE A 52 -4.21 -9.29 -3.75
N ARG A 53 -4.62 -9.99 -2.69
CA ARG A 53 -6.01 -10.36 -2.41
C ARG A 53 -6.60 -9.54 -1.28
N CYS A 54 -5.76 -9.13 -0.33
CA CYS A 54 -6.17 -8.37 0.84
C CYS A 54 -5.42 -7.03 0.89
N LEU A 55 -6.17 -5.94 1.02
CA LEU A 55 -5.65 -4.59 1.23
C LEU A 55 -6.16 -4.05 2.57
N ARG A 56 -5.25 -3.63 3.44
CA ARG A 56 -5.57 -2.90 4.67
C ARG A 56 -4.85 -1.56 4.63
N LEU A 57 -5.62 -0.50 4.47
CA LEU A 57 -5.07 0.84 4.30
C LEU A 57 -5.53 1.75 5.43
N THR A 58 -4.59 2.42 6.07
CA THR A 58 -4.86 3.55 6.96
C THR A 58 -4.37 4.81 6.28
N ASP A 59 -5.29 5.67 5.86
CA ASP A 59 -4.99 6.90 5.12
C ASP A 59 -5.33 8.13 5.98
N TYR A 60 -4.34 9.00 6.15
CA TYR A 60 -4.47 10.26 6.89
C TYR A 60 -4.88 11.40 5.96
N VAL A 61 -6.12 11.44 5.43
CA VAL A 61 -6.64 12.54 4.57
C VAL A 61 -5.93 12.67 3.20
N TYR A 62 -4.93 11.85 2.92
CA TYR A 62 -4.02 12.03 1.80
C TYR A 62 -4.34 11.04 0.68
N LEU A 63 -5.28 11.44 -0.18
CA LEU A 63 -5.78 10.69 -1.35
C LEU A 63 -4.71 9.79 -2.00
N CYS A 64 -4.72 8.52 -1.64
CA CYS A 64 -4.00 7.48 -2.35
C CYS A 64 -4.78 7.06 -3.61
N THR A 65 -4.07 6.58 -4.61
CA THR A 65 -4.68 6.07 -5.86
C THR A 65 -4.35 4.59 -6.02
N LEU A 66 -5.40 3.76 -6.10
CA LEU A 66 -5.28 2.36 -6.50
C LEU A 66 -5.22 2.29 -8.03
N VAL A 67 -4.04 2.02 -8.58
CA VAL A 67 -3.80 2.04 -10.02
C VAL A 67 -4.13 0.69 -10.64
N ASP A 68 -3.61 -0.39 -10.06
CA ASP A 68 -3.87 -1.76 -10.51
C ASP A 68 -3.96 -2.69 -9.29
N VAL A 69 -5.18 -3.13 -8.99
CA VAL A 69 -5.52 -4.02 -7.87
C VAL A 69 -6.49 -5.12 -8.32
N PHE A 70 -6.31 -5.62 -9.53
CA PHE A 70 -7.30 -6.50 -10.19
C PHE A 70 -7.69 -7.77 -9.38
N SER A 71 -6.74 -8.38 -8.66
CA SER A 71 -6.99 -9.62 -7.89
C SER A 71 -7.58 -9.39 -6.50
N LEU A 72 -7.91 -8.15 -6.13
CA LEU A 72 -8.34 -7.81 -4.78
C LEU A 72 -9.70 -8.45 -4.45
N THR A 73 -9.76 -9.20 -3.37
CA THR A 73 -10.99 -9.84 -2.87
C THR A 73 -11.51 -9.19 -1.59
N GLU A 74 -10.63 -8.55 -0.82
CA GLU A 74 -10.96 -7.88 0.44
C GLU A 74 -10.22 -6.55 0.55
N ALA A 75 -10.93 -5.51 0.97
CA ALA A 75 -10.37 -4.20 1.24
C ALA A 75 -10.92 -3.65 2.56
N LYS A 76 -10.01 -3.22 3.45
CA LYS A 76 -10.33 -2.43 4.63
C LYS A 76 -9.64 -1.08 4.51
N LEU A 77 -10.43 0.00 4.56
CA LEU A 77 -9.94 1.37 4.54
C LEU A 77 -10.30 2.05 5.87
N GLU A 78 -9.30 2.65 6.51
CA GLU A 78 -9.45 3.46 7.71
C GLU A 78 -8.97 4.88 7.40
N ILE A 79 -9.90 5.83 7.37
CA ILE A 79 -9.60 7.23 7.06
C ILE A 79 -9.48 7.99 8.37
N SER A 80 -8.28 8.47 8.67
CA SER A 80 -8.01 9.31 9.85
C SER A 80 -8.04 10.77 9.46
N ILE A 81 -9.06 11.50 9.92
CA ILE A 81 -9.14 12.95 9.76
C ILE A 81 -8.34 13.59 10.89
N GLY A 82 -7.07 13.87 10.65
CA GLY A 82 -6.27 14.69 11.55
C GLY A 82 -6.78 16.14 11.50
N SER A 83 -7.25 16.67 12.63
CA SER A 83 -7.46 18.11 12.78
C SER A 83 -6.11 18.80 12.62
N MET A 84 -5.86 19.38 11.44
CA MET A 84 -4.77 20.34 11.26
C MET A 84 -5.08 21.56 12.13
N THR A 85 -4.57 21.57 13.36
CA THR A 85 -4.47 22.80 14.15
C THR A 85 -3.40 23.67 13.49
N TYR A 86 -3.86 24.76 12.87
CA TYR A 86 -3.08 25.87 12.34
C TYR A 86 -2.40 26.66 13.46
#